data_AF-A0A3B0RHL3-F1
#
_entry.id   AF-A0A3B0RHL3-F1
#
_cell.length_a   1.000
_cell.length_b   1.000
_cell.length_c   1.000
_cell.angle_alpha   90.00
_cell.angle_beta   90.00
_cell.angle_gamma   90.00
#
_symmetry.space_group_name_H-M   'P 1'
#
loop_
_entity.id
_entity.type
_entity.pdbx_description
1 polymer ?
#
loop_
_entity_poly.entity_id
_entity_poly.type
_entity_poly.pdbx_seq_one_letter_code
_entity_poly.pdbx_strand_id
1 'polypeptide(L)' 'MRIIARRTLREFVDSLEGSKDKSAVKASLDAWFDEVSKSAWSSSASVKELYASASIVSAERIVFNIMG' A
#
# COMPACT_ATOMS: atom_id res chain seq x y z
N MET A 1 6.70 10.21 2.76
CA MET A 1 6.68 8.87 3.38
C MET A 1 7.76 8.02 2.72
N ARG A 2 8.63 7.32 3.46
CA ARG A 2 9.69 6.50 2.86
C ARG A 2 9.20 5.07 2.65
N ILE A 3 9.08 4.62 1.41
CA ILE A 3 8.79 3.21 1.10
C ILE A 3 10.10 2.43 1.13
N ILE A 4 10.22 1.51 2.08
CA ILE A 4 11.48 0.82 2.36
C ILE A 4 11.70 -0.36 1.41
N ALA A 5 10.64 -1.02 0.94
CA ALA A 5 10.75 -2.23 0.12
C ALA A 5 9.64 -2.34 -0.94
N ARG A 6 9.82 -1.71 -2.11
CA ARG A 6 8.96 -1.97 -3.28
C ARG A 6 9.09 -3.42 -3.77
N ARG A 7 10.24 -4.05 -3.52
CA ARG A 7 10.52 -5.44 -3.88
C ARG A 7 9.46 -6.41 -3.32
N THR A 8 9.06 -6.25 -2.06
CA THR A 8 8.06 -7.11 -1.41
C THR A 8 6.71 -7.07 -2.14
N LEU A 9 6.30 -5.91 -2.65
CA LEU A 9 5.06 -5.79 -3.43
C LEU A 9 5.14 -6.54 -4.76
N ARG A 10 6.29 -6.45 -5.44
CA ARG A 10 6.52 -7.14 -6.72
C ARG A 10 6.56 -8.65 -6.53
N GLU A 11 7.28 -9.13 -5.51
CA GLU A 11 7.33 -10.56 -5.18
C GLU A 11 5.94 -11.11 -4.82
N PHE A 12 5.10 -10.33 -4.13
CA PHE A 12 3.72 -10.71 -3.88
C PHE A 12 2.91 -10.81 -5.19
N VAL A 13 3.00 -9.82 -6.09
CA VAL A 13 2.34 -9.87 -7.40
C VAL A 13 2.82 -11.07 -8.23
N ASP A 14 4.12 -11.35 -8.20
CA ASP A 14 4.71 -12.50 -8.89
C ASP A 14 4.20 -13.80 -8.28
N SER A 15 3.97 -13.89 -6.97
CA SER A 15 3.39 -15.08 -6.34
C SER A 15 1.96 -15.41 -6.79
N LEU A 16 1.26 -14.48 -7.45
CA LEU A 16 -0.10 -14.66 -7.98
C LEU A 16 -0.14 -15.20 -9.42
N GLU A 17 0.94 -15.81 -9.91
CA GLU A 17 0.95 -16.42 -11.26
C GLU A 17 -0.22 -17.39 -11.46
N GLY A 18 -0.91 -17.26 -12.60
CA GLY A 18 -2.09 -18.05 -12.91
C GLY A 18 -3.40 -17.59 -12.23
N SER A 19 -3.34 -16.65 -11.29
CA SER A 19 -4.54 -16.02 -10.73
C SER A 19 -5.12 -15.00 -11.71
N LYS A 20 -6.46 -14.99 -11.83
CA LYS A 20 -7.20 -13.99 -12.61
C LYS A 20 -7.05 -12.59 -12.02
N ASP A 21 -6.76 -12.50 -10.73
CA ASP A 21 -6.68 -11.23 -10.00
C ASP A 21 -5.29 -10.57 -10.08
N LYS A 22 -4.27 -11.26 -10.61
CA LYS A 22 -2.88 -10.76 -10.66
C LYS A 22 -2.79 -9.35 -11.26
N SER A 23 -3.54 -9.11 -12.35
CA SER A 23 -3.55 -7.81 -13.03
C SER A 23 -4.16 -6.71 -12.16
N ALA A 24 -5.30 -6.98 -11.53
CA ALA A 24 -5.99 -6.03 -10.66
C ALA A 24 -5.16 -5.70 -9.42
N VAL A 25 -4.63 -6.73 -8.74
CA VAL A 25 -3.76 -6.57 -7.57
C VAL A 25 -2.51 -5.77 -7.91
N LYS A 26 -1.87 -6.05 -9.05
CA LYS A 26 -0.71 -5.28 -9.51
C LYS A 26 -1.06 -3.81 -9.72
N ALA A 27 -2.15 -3.54 -10.42
CA ALA A 27 -2.60 -2.17 -10.69
C ALA A 27 -2.87 -1.40 -9.38
N SER A 28 -3.55 -2.03 -8.42
CA SER A 28 -3.83 -1.40 -7.12
C SER A 28 -2.57 -1.16 -6.30
N LEU A 29 -1.61 -2.09 -6.28
CA LEU A 29 -0.34 -1.92 -5.57
C LEU A 29 0.56 -0.86 -6.21
N ASP A 30 0.59 -0.78 -7.54
CA ASP A 30 1.33 0.26 -8.25
C ASP A 30 0.70 1.65 -8.02
N ALA A 31 -0.64 1.76 -8.06
CA ALA A 31 -1.34 3.02 -7.77
C ALA A 31 -1.08 3.49 -6.32
N TRP A 32 -1.18 2.58 -5.35
CA TRP A 32 -0.85 2.86 -3.96
C TRP A 32 0.61 3.31 -3.81
N PHE A 33 1.57 2.60 -4.43
CA PHE A 33 2.98 2.98 -4.37
C PHE A 33 3.21 4.39 -4.93
N ASP A 34 2.62 4.70 -6.07
CA ASP A 34 2.76 6.00 -6.73
C ASP A 34 2.17 7.15 -5.89
N GLU A 35 1.05 6.93 -5.21
CA GLU A 35 0.45 7.93 -4.32
C GLU A 35 1.28 8.11 -3.03
N VAL A 36 1.58 7.01 -2.35
CA VAL A 36 2.26 7.05 -1.04
C VAL A 36 3.69 7.55 -1.17
N SER A 37 4.40 7.21 -2.25
CA SER A 37 5.76 7.68 -2.50
C SER A 37 5.86 9.20 -2.67
N LYS A 38 4.81 9.84 -3.18
CA LYS A 38 4.73 11.30 -3.38
C LYS A 38 4.13 12.03 -2.17
N SER A 39 3.58 11.30 -1.21
CA SER A 39 2.87 11.86 -0.07
C SER A 39 3.81 12.32 1.06
N ALA A 40 3.54 13.49 1.62
CA ALA A 40 4.28 14.10 2.73
C ALA A 40 3.42 14.18 4.01
N TRP A 41 2.95 13.03 4.49
CA TRP A 41 2.14 12.99 5.71
C TRP A 41 2.98 13.28 6.96
N SER A 42 2.45 14.14 7.82
CA SER A 42 3.07 14.54 9.09
C SER A 42 2.65 13.67 10.27
N SER A 43 1.55 12.91 10.15
CA SER A 43 1.02 12.06 11.22
C SER A 43 0.24 10.86 10.67
N SER A 44 0.14 9.80 11.47
CA SER A 44 -0.71 8.64 11.17
C SER A 44 -2.20 8.97 11.11
N ALA A 45 -2.65 10.02 11.82
CA ALA A 45 -4.01 10.53 11.75
C ALA A 45 -4.34 11.08 10.35
N SER A 46 -3.42 11.85 9.75
CA SER A 46 -3.60 12.35 8.37
C SER A 46 -3.68 11.22 7.34
N VAL A 47 -3.00 10.10 7.59
CA VAL A 47 -3.14 8.90 6.75
C VAL A 47 -4.51 8.28 6.91
N LYS A 48 -5.03 8.21 8.15
CA LYS A 48 -6.34 7.62 8.47
C LYS A 48 -7.51 8.42 7.89
N GLU A 49 -7.35 9.73 7.72
CA GLU A 49 -8.34 10.58 7.02
C GLU A 49 -8.46 10.23 5.53
N LEU A 50 -7.33 9.96 4.85
CA LEU A 50 -7.29 9.58 3.44
C LEU A 50 -7.61 8.09 3.22
N TYR A 51 -7.14 7.24 4.14
CA TYR A 51 -7.29 5.80 4.13
C TYR A 51 -8.09 5.35 5.35
N ALA A 52 -9.40 5.58 5.32
CA ALA A 52 -10.29 5.25 6.45
C ALA A 52 -10.21 3.77 6.87
N SER A 53 -9.91 2.85 5.93
CA SER A 53 -9.74 1.42 6.19
C SER A 53 -8.36 1.04 6.73
N ALA A 54 -7.35 1.91 6.67
CA ALA A 54 -6.00 1.60 7.14
C ALA A 54 -5.95 1.41 8.65
N SER A 55 -5.24 0.39 9.12
CA SER A 55 -5.02 0.14 10.54
C SER A 55 -3.74 0.82 11.02
N ILE A 56 -3.85 1.63 12.08
CA ILE A 56 -2.68 2.23 12.74
C ILE A 56 -2.18 1.25 13.81
N VAL A 57 -1.01 0.66 13.59
CA VAL A 57 -0.40 -0.30 14.54
C VAL A 57 0.46 0.45 15.57
N SER A 58 1.15 1.51 15.13
CA SER A 58 1.91 2.43 15.98
C SER A 58 2.09 3.78 15.26
N ALA A 59 2.77 4.73 15.90
CA ALA A 59 3.11 6.02 15.28
C ALA A 59 3.90 5.87 13.96
N GLU A 60 4.72 4.82 13.84
CA GLU A 60 5.59 4.59 12.67
C GLU A 60 5.13 3.44 11.77
N ARG A 61 4.06 2.71 12.16
CA ARG A 61 3.59 1.53 11.44
C ARG A 61 2.11 1.62 11.12
N ILE A 62 1.82 1.62 9.82
CA ILE A 62 0.48 1.69 9.26
C ILE A 62 0.28 0.49 8.33
N VAL A 63 -0.88 -0.14 8.41
CA VAL A 63 -1.30 -1.25 7.53
C VAL A 63 -2.40 -0.73 6.63
N PHE A 64 -2.22 -0.86 5.32
CA PHE A 64 -3.20 -0.43 4.32
C PHE A 64 -3.99 -1.65 3.82
N ASN A 65 -5.31 -1.49 3.70
CA ASN A 65 -6.13 -2.44 2.96
C ASN A 65 -6.07 -2.08 1.48
N ILE A 66 -5.64 -3.03 0.65
CA ILE A 66 -5.53 -2.85 -0.80
C ILE A 66 -6.61 -3.71 -1.45
N MET A 67 -7.46 -3.06 -2.25
CA MET A 67 -8.67 -3.64 -2.88
C MET A 67 -9.86 -3.95 -1.95
N GLY A 68 -9.97 -3.24 -0.82
CA GLY A 68 -11.16 -3.29 0.06
C GLY A 68 -11.02 -4.29 1.19
#